data_AF-A0A3D3R8K7-F1
#
_entry.id   AF-A0A3D3R8K7-F1
#
_cell.length_a   1.000
_cell.length_b   1.000
_cell.length_c   1.000
_cell.angle_alpha   90.00
_cell.angle_beta   90.00
_cell.angle_gamma   90.00
#
_symmetry.space_group_name_H-M   'P 1'
#
loop_
_entity.id
_entity.type
_entity.pdbx_description
1 polymer ?
#
loop_
_entity_poly.entity_id
_entity_poly.type
_entity_poly.pdbx_seq_one_letter_code
_entity_poly.pdbx_strand_id
1 'polypeptide(L)'
;MQRRQFLVASGLGFAGMSFGKPASVKSAPQTQSAPGRKTAKSTILFFLCGGASHLDMWDMKPHAPSNYRGMFSPIQTSAPGVQLCEHLPMLAKQAHHLAVINSVGATVNTNDHHAGYYYNLTGHIPDQSFITLGNNRTPMPDDWPYMGSVVASRRP
;
A
#
# COMPACT_ATOMS: atom_id res chain seq x y z
N MET A 1 37.69 7.85 35.74
CA MET A 1 36.39 7.19 35.40
C MET A 1 35.92 6.41 36.60
N GLN A 2 34.68 6.60 37.06
CA GLN A 2 34.14 5.90 38.24
C GLN A 2 33.66 4.49 37.88
N ARG A 3 33.89 3.53 38.80
CA ARG A 3 33.45 2.12 38.71
C ARG A 3 31.97 1.96 38.35
N ARG A 4 31.14 2.89 38.83
CA ARG A 4 29.70 2.98 38.51
C ARG A 4 29.43 3.29 37.04
N GLN A 5 30.19 4.20 36.44
CA GLN A 5 30.01 4.54 35.02
C GLN A 5 30.47 3.41 34.09
N PHE A 6 31.53 2.68 34.47
CA PHE A 6 31.95 1.48 33.75
C PHE A 6 30.85 0.40 33.78
N LEU A 7 30.29 0.09 34.96
CA LEU A 7 29.21 -0.90 35.08
C LEU A 7 27.93 -0.50 34.33
N VAL A 8 27.56 0.79 34.35
CA VAL A 8 26.40 1.30 33.60
C VAL A 8 26.64 1.20 32.09
N ALA A 9 27.82 1.59 31.60
CA ALA A 9 28.17 1.49 30.18
C ALA A 9 28.25 0.03 29.71
N SER A 10 28.78 -0.88 30.53
CA SER A 10 28.84 -2.32 30.23
C SER A 10 27.46 -2.98 30.23
N GLY A 11 26.55 -2.58 31.13
CA GLY A 11 25.18 -3.10 31.20
C GLY A 11 24.31 -2.72 30.00
N LEU A 12 24.48 -1.50 29.47
CA LEU A 12 23.76 -1.04 28.28
C LEU A 12 24.11 -1.85 27.03
N GLY A 13 25.36 -2.31 26.90
CA GLY A 13 25.79 -3.17 25.79
C GLY A 13 25.15 -4.56 25.79
N PHE A 14 24.92 -5.15 26.97
CA PHE A 14 24.29 -6.46 27.11
C PHE A 14 22.76 -6.43 26.91
N ALA A 15 22.10 -5.35 27.35
CA ALA A 15 20.66 -5.16 27.13
C ALA A 15 20.33 -4.95 25.64
N GLY A 16 21.20 -4.27 24.89
CA GLY A 16 21.04 -4.07 23.44
C GLY A 16 21.10 -5.36 22.60
N MET A 17 21.82 -6.38 23.05
CA MET A 17 21.95 -7.67 22.34
C MET A 17 20.79 -8.65 22.59
N SER A 18 20.06 -8.52 23.70
CA SER A 18 18.96 -9.46 24.03
C SER A 18 17.60 -9.04 23.45
N PHE A 19 17.39 -7.76 23.14
CA PHE A 19 16.13 -7.26 22.56
C PHE A 19 16.21 -6.92 21.07
N GLY A 20 17.38 -7.06 20.44
CA GLY A 20 17.64 -6.62 19.07
C GLY A 20 17.57 -7.69 17.98
N LYS A 21 17.07 -8.90 18.26
CA LYS A 21 16.77 -9.86 17.19
C LYS A 21 15.33 -9.66 16.76
N PRO A 22 15.04 -9.00 15.61
CA PRO A 22 13.71 -9.09 15.05
C PRO A 22 13.37 -10.58 14.95
N ALA A 23 12.21 -10.98 15.49
CA ALA A 23 11.73 -12.34 15.35
C ALA A 23 11.89 -12.72 13.88
N SER A 24 12.50 -13.88 13.61
CA SER A 24 12.66 -14.39 12.26
C SER A 24 11.26 -14.63 11.72
N VAL A 25 10.70 -13.61 11.07
CA VAL A 25 9.44 -13.71 10.34
C VAL A 25 9.68 -14.80 9.33
N LYS A 26 9.03 -15.96 9.54
CA LYS A 26 9.10 -17.09 8.63
C LYS A 26 8.90 -16.53 7.23
N SER A 27 9.94 -16.61 6.42
CA SER A 27 9.87 -16.23 5.02
C SER A 27 8.68 -16.97 4.42
N ALA A 28 7.77 -16.22 3.79
CA ALA A 28 6.68 -16.81 3.04
C ALA A 28 7.29 -17.87 2.09
N PRO A 29 6.65 -19.04 1.94
CA PRO A 29 7.17 -20.09 1.08
C PRO A 29 7.53 -19.49 -0.28
N GLN A 30 8.77 -19.70 -0.72
CA GLN A 30 9.20 -19.29 -2.05
C GLN A 30 8.33 -20.03 -3.06
N THR A 31 7.31 -19.35 -3.58
CA THR A 31 6.59 -19.81 -4.75
C THR A 31 7.62 -19.91 -5.86
N GLN A 32 7.91 -21.13 -6.33
CA GLN A 32 8.80 -21.33 -7.47
C GLN A 32 8.28 -20.49 -8.63
N SER A 33 9.01 -19.43 -8.95
CA SER A 33 8.70 -18.57 -10.08
C SER A 33 8.79 -19.42 -11.34
N ALA A 34 7.77 -19.35 -12.20
CA ALA A 34 7.81 -20.00 -13.50
C ALA A 34 9.14 -19.71 -14.23
N PRO A 35 9.73 -20.70 -14.92
CA PRO A 35 11.00 -20.52 -15.64
C PRO A 35 10.95 -19.26 -16.52
N GLY A 36 11.93 -18.36 -16.35
CA GLY A 36 12.04 -17.12 -17.13
C GLY A 36 11.39 -15.87 -16.52
N ARG A 37 10.69 -15.96 -15.38
CA ARG A 37 10.14 -14.78 -14.71
C ARG A 37 11.24 -13.99 -13.99
N LYS A 38 11.65 -12.86 -14.58
CA LYS A 38 12.59 -11.92 -13.94
C LYS A 38 11.94 -11.27 -12.72
N THR A 39 12.70 -11.10 -11.65
CA THR A 39 12.28 -10.35 -10.47
C THR A 39 12.27 -8.85 -10.78
N ALA A 40 11.28 -8.12 -10.23
CA ALA A 40 11.27 -6.67 -10.33
C ALA A 40 12.43 -6.08 -9.52
N LYS A 41 13.23 -5.20 -10.13
CA LYS A 41 14.37 -4.54 -9.46
C LYS A 41 13.93 -3.45 -8.50
N SER A 42 12.79 -2.82 -8.76
CA SER A 42 12.23 -1.72 -7.97
C SER A 42 10.73 -1.64 -8.20
N THR A 43 10.00 -1.24 -7.16
CA THR A 43 8.55 -1.03 -7.18
C THR A 43 8.26 0.35 -6.63
N ILE A 44 7.42 1.11 -7.33
CA ILE A 44 6.92 2.41 -6.88
C ILE A 44 5.42 2.24 -6.62
N LEU A 45 4.97 2.67 -5.44
CA LEU A 45 3.56 2.69 -5.09
C LEU A 45 3.05 4.14 -5.16
N PHE A 46 2.07 4.39 -6.01
CA PHE A 46 1.28 5.62 -6.00
C PHE A 46 -0.01 5.37 -5.23
N PHE A 47 -0.12 5.92 -4.03
CA PHE A 47 -1.33 5.86 -3.22
C PHE A 47 -1.99 7.25 -3.20
N LEU A 48 -3.20 7.35 -3.74
CA LEU A 48 -3.92 8.61 -3.86
C LEU A 48 -4.85 8.78 -2.64
N CYS A 49 -4.39 9.50 -1.61
CA CYS A 49 -5.20 9.83 -0.43
C CYS A 49 -6.38 10.74 -0.82
N GLY A 50 -7.60 10.23 -0.75
CA GLY A 50 -8.81 10.90 -1.25
C GLY A 50 -9.22 10.48 -2.66
N GLY A 51 -8.33 9.78 -3.37
CA GLY A 51 -8.58 9.10 -4.64
C GLY A 51 -8.73 10.03 -5.84
N ALA A 52 -8.53 9.45 -7.01
CA ALA A 52 -9.06 9.98 -8.25
C ALA A 52 -10.20 9.06 -8.69
N SER A 53 -11.31 9.64 -9.13
CA SER A 53 -12.53 8.90 -9.47
C SER A 53 -12.24 7.83 -10.51
N HIS A 54 -12.49 6.56 -10.17
CA HIS A 54 -12.26 5.45 -11.11
C HIS A 54 -13.13 5.60 -12.36
N LEU A 55 -14.34 6.15 -12.21
CA LEU A 55 -15.27 6.47 -13.31
C LEU A 55 -14.73 7.56 -14.23
N ASP A 56 -13.82 8.42 -13.76
CA ASP A 56 -13.24 9.50 -14.55
C ASP A 56 -11.83 9.16 -15.06
N MET A 57 -11.36 7.93 -14.84
CA MET A 57 -10.00 7.50 -15.20
C MET A 57 -9.95 6.18 -15.97
N TRP A 58 -10.25 5.07 -15.30
CA TRP A 58 -9.91 3.72 -15.77
C TRP A 58 -11.13 2.81 -15.95
N ASP A 59 -12.29 3.18 -15.41
CA ASP A 59 -13.52 2.39 -15.44
C ASP A 59 -14.75 3.25 -15.78
N MET A 60 -14.71 3.96 -16.91
CA MET A 60 -15.64 5.06 -17.22
C MET A 60 -17.10 4.68 -17.47
N LYS A 61 -17.40 3.39 -17.57
CA LYS A 61 -18.74 2.86 -17.87
C LYS A 61 -19.44 3.62 -19.04
N PRO A 62 -18.83 3.74 -20.23
CA PRO A 62 -19.35 4.60 -21.31
C PRO A 62 -20.75 4.23 -21.81
N HIS A 63 -21.18 2.98 -21.58
CA HIS A 63 -22.49 2.47 -21.96
C HIS A 63 -23.54 2.56 -20.84
N ALA A 64 -23.17 3.02 -19.64
CA ALA A 64 -24.13 3.26 -18.57
C ALA A 64 -24.95 4.52 -18.84
N PRO A 65 -26.16 4.66 -18.25
CA PRO A 65 -26.96 5.87 -18.38
C PRO A 65 -26.19 7.10 -17.86
N SER A 66 -26.50 8.28 -18.40
CA SER A 66 -25.72 9.51 -18.17
C SER A 66 -25.66 9.97 -16.71
N ASN A 67 -26.57 9.51 -15.85
CA ASN A 67 -26.56 9.77 -14.41
C ASN A 67 -25.68 8.81 -13.61
N TYR A 68 -25.13 7.75 -14.23
CA TYR A 68 -24.23 6.78 -13.59
C TYR A 68 -22.79 6.87 -14.10
N ARG A 69 -22.57 7.31 -15.35
CA ARG A 69 -21.23 7.51 -15.92
C ARG A 69 -20.75 8.95 -15.75
N GLY A 70 -19.43 9.13 -15.76
CA GLY A 70 -18.79 10.45 -15.75
C GLY A 70 -19.08 11.25 -17.03
N MET A 71 -18.74 12.54 -16.99
CA MET A 71 -18.95 13.46 -18.12
C MET A 71 -17.89 13.33 -19.24
N PHE A 72 -16.79 12.64 -18.95
CA PHE A 72 -15.65 12.50 -19.86
C PHE A 72 -15.87 11.38 -20.87
N SER A 73 -15.08 11.42 -21.96
CA SER A 73 -15.12 10.41 -23.01
C SER A 73 -13.95 9.43 -22.93
N PRO A 74 -14.15 8.14 -23.30
CA PRO A 74 -13.05 7.20 -23.40
C PRO A 74 -12.20 7.44 -24.64
N ILE A 75 -10.91 7.15 -24.55
CA ILE A 75 -9.97 7.02 -25.67
C ILE A 75 -9.45 5.59 -25.79
N GLN A 76 -9.15 5.20 -27.03
CA GLN A 76 -8.46 3.93 -27.28
C GLN A 76 -7.03 3.97 -26.77
N THR A 77 -6.54 2.82 -26.34
CA THR A 77 -5.20 2.68 -25.77
C THR A 77 -4.34 1.74 -26.60
N SER A 78 -3.05 1.62 -26.25
CA SER A 78 -2.15 0.64 -26.88
C SER A 78 -2.43 -0.82 -26.49
N ALA A 79 -3.29 -1.07 -25.51
CA ALA A 79 -3.76 -2.41 -25.15
C ALA A 79 -5.13 -2.68 -25.79
N PRO A 80 -5.29 -3.74 -26.60
CA PRO A 80 -6.58 -4.12 -27.15
C PRO A 80 -7.64 -4.34 -26.05
N GLY A 81 -8.82 -3.75 -26.22
CA GLY A 81 -9.93 -3.88 -25.28
C GLY A 81 -9.83 -3.03 -24.00
N VAL A 82 -8.75 -2.26 -23.82
CA VAL A 82 -8.61 -1.32 -22.71
C VAL A 82 -8.89 0.10 -23.20
N GLN A 83 -9.80 0.79 -22.51
CA GLN A 83 -10.12 2.21 -22.71
C GLN A 83 -9.82 2.99 -21.44
N LEU A 84 -9.36 4.23 -21.58
CA LEU A 84 -9.07 5.15 -20.48
C LEU A 84 -9.69 6.53 -20.79
N CYS A 85 -9.74 7.41 -19.80
CA CYS A 85 -10.20 8.79 -19.98
C CYS A 85 -9.35 9.57 -20.99
N GLU A 86 -10.01 10.39 -21.81
CA GLU A 86 -9.38 11.26 -22.81
C GLU A 86 -8.31 12.21 -22.23
N HIS A 87 -8.40 12.52 -20.94
CA HIS A 87 -7.43 13.33 -20.21
C HIS A 87 -6.17 12.56 -19.75
N LEU A 88 -6.06 11.27 -20.08
CA LEU A 88 -4.89 10.43 -19.78
C LEU A 88 -4.15 9.97 -21.06
N PRO A 89 -3.86 10.85 -22.05
CA PRO A 89 -3.36 10.43 -23.36
C PRO A 89 -1.96 9.80 -23.30
N MET A 90 -1.11 10.25 -22.37
CA MET A 90 0.23 9.67 -22.19
C MET A 90 0.17 8.27 -21.60
N LEU A 91 -0.76 8.04 -20.67
CA LEU A 91 -0.98 6.74 -20.07
C LEU A 91 -1.61 5.76 -21.06
N ALA A 92 -2.57 6.22 -21.88
CA ALA A 92 -3.18 5.41 -22.94
C ALA A 92 -2.14 4.83 -23.91
N LYS A 93 -1.08 5.59 -24.22
CA LYS A 93 0.05 5.10 -25.02
C LYS A 93 0.82 3.95 -24.34
N GLN A 94 0.80 3.87 -23.01
CA GLN A 94 1.52 2.87 -22.22
C GLN A 94 0.63 1.70 -21.74
N ALA A 95 -0.65 1.64 -22.15
CA ALA A 95 -1.60 0.65 -21.62
C ALA A 95 -1.20 -0.82 -21.82
N HIS A 96 -0.42 -1.15 -22.86
CA HIS A 96 0.14 -2.50 -23.06
C HIS A 96 1.14 -2.95 -21.97
N HIS A 97 1.56 -2.05 -21.09
CA HIS A 97 2.35 -2.35 -19.89
C HIS A 97 1.51 -2.40 -18.61
N LEU A 98 0.22 -2.08 -18.68
CA LEU A 98 -0.64 -1.97 -17.51
C LEU A 98 -1.47 -3.25 -17.31
N ALA A 99 -1.72 -3.55 -16.04
CA ALA A 99 -2.80 -4.44 -15.63
C ALA A 99 -3.81 -3.61 -14.84
N VAL A 100 -5.02 -3.47 -15.37
CA VAL A 100 -6.11 -2.76 -14.71
C VAL A 100 -6.92 -3.76 -13.88
N ILE A 101 -7.12 -3.47 -12.59
CA ILE A 101 -7.86 -4.33 -11.66
C ILE A 101 -9.12 -3.59 -11.21
N ASN A 102 -10.27 -3.97 -11.79
CA ASN A 102 -11.58 -3.38 -11.47
C ASN A 102 -12.39 -4.20 -10.44
N SER A 103 -11.77 -5.24 -9.86
CA SER A 103 -12.40 -6.18 -8.94
C SER A 103 -11.99 -5.96 -7.48
N VAL A 104 -11.38 -4.81 -7.15
CA VAL A 104 -11.02 -4.49 -5.77
C VAL A 104 -12.29 -4.17 -4.98
N GLY A 105 -12.61 -5.04 -4.04
CA GLY A 105 -13.69 -4.83 -3.07
C GLY A 105 -13.13 -4.70 -1.65
N ALA A 106 -13.95 -4.20 -0.74
CA ALA A 106 -13.62 -4.11 0.68
C ALA A 106 -14.68 -4.86 1.52
N THR A 107 -14.21 -5.67 2.47
CA THR A 107 -15.05 -6.35 3.46
C THR A 107 -14.94 -5.71 4.84
N VAL A 108 -13.92 -4.87 5.04
CA VAL A 108 -13.68 -4.11 6.27
C VAL A 108 -14.12 -2.67 6.01
N ASN A 109 -15.13 -2.22 6.74
CA ASN A 109 -15.67 -0.87 6.61
C ASN A 109 -15.77 -0.21 7.99
N THR A 110 -14.96 0.82 8.19
CA THR A 110 -14.94 1.65 9.40
C THR A 110 -15.61 3.01 9.19
N ASN A 111 -16.09 3.30 7.98
CA ASN A 111 -16.59 4.61 7.54
C ASN A 111 -15.62 5.77 7.83
N ASP A 112 -14.32 5.47 7.86
CA ASP A 112 -13.26 6.42 8.19
C ASP A 112 -12.09 6.29 7.22
N HIS A 113 -11.59 7.43 6.72
CA HIS A 113 -10.51 7.47 5.73
C HIS A 113 -9.18 6.98 6.30
N HIS A 114 -8.86 7.31 7.57
CA HIS A 114 -7.59 6.96 8.19
C HIS A 114 -7.48 5.44 8.43
N ALA A 115 -8.55 4.83 8.91
CA ALA A 115 -8.68 3.37 9.01
C ALA A 115 -8.60 2.69 7.65
N GLY A 116 -9.21 3.29 6.62
CA GLY A 116 -9.07 2.82 5.24
C GLY A 116 -7.60 2.81 4.78
N TYR A 117 -6.87 3.90 5.02
CA TYR A 117 -5.43 3.97 4.69
C TYR A 117 -4.64 2.92 5.45
N TYR A 118 -4.86 2.81 6.75
CA TYR A 118 -4.21 1.81 7.59
C TYR A 118 -4.42 0.40 7.04
N TYR A 119 -5.67 0.00 6.78
CA TYR A 119 -5.98 -1.33 6.27
C TYR A 119 -5.32 -1.59 4.91
N ASN A 120 -5.42 -0.66 3.96
CA ASN A 120 -4.88 -0.84 2.62
C ASN A 120 -3.34 -0.86 2.58
N LEU A 121 -2.68 -0.18 3.51
CA LEU A 121 -1.23 0.00 3.52
C LEU A 121 -0.50 -0.94 4.49
N THR A 122 -1.23 -1.59 5.41
CA THR A 122 -0.67 -2.54 6.38
C THR A 122 -1.25 -3.96 6.23
N GLY A 123 -2.43 -4.11 5.65
CA GLY A 123 -3.19 -5.37 5.59
C GLY A 123 -3.84 -5.79 6.90
N HIS A 124 -3.81 -4.95 7.94
CA HIS A 124 -4.31 -5.27 9.28
C HIS A 124 -5.62 -4.53 9.58
N ILE A 125 -6.59 -5.25 10.13
CA ILE A 125 -7.90 -4.71 10.47
C ILE A 125 -7.72 -3.59 11.52
N PRO A 126 -8.25 -2.37 11.27
CA PRO A 126 -8.18 -1.27 12.23
C PRO A 126 -8.90 -1.65 13.53
N ASP A 127 -8.28 -1.34 14.67
CA ASP A 127 -8.90 -1.56 15.98
C ASP A 127 -10.00 -0.51 16.28
N GLN A 128 -10.63 -0.65 17.45
CA GLN A 128 -11.75 0.21 17.86
C GLN A 128 -11.37 1.70 18.02
N SER A 129 -10.09 2.03 18.26
CA SER A 129 -9.63 3.40 18.43
C SER A 129 -9.77 4.23 17.15
N PHE A 130 -9.72 3.59 15.97
CA PHE A 130 -9.99 4.26 14.69
C PHE A 130 -11.43 4.76 14.58
N ILE A 131 -12.37 4.11 15.25
CA ILE A 131 -13.78 4.52 15.26
C ILE A 131 -14.03 5.54 16.38
N THR A 132 -13.53 5.27 17.59
CA THR A 132 -13.84 6.11 18.77
C THR A 132 -13.13 7.46 18.75
N LEU A 133 -11.92 7.53 18.20
CA LEU A 133 -11.15 8.77 18.08
C LEU A 133 -11.32 9.42 16.71
N GLY A 134 -11.67 8.64 15.68
CA GLY A 134 -11.82 9.10 14.30
C GLY A 134 -10.60 9.89 13.82
N ASN A 135 -10.86 11.05 13.21
CA ASN A 135 -9.81 11.94 12.71
C ASN A 135 -8.82 12.45 13.77
N ASN A 136 -9.14 12.36 15.07
CA ASN A 136 -8.24 12.77 16.15
C ASN A 136 -7.24 11.66 16.53
N ARG A 137 -7.35 10.46 15.97
CA ARG A 137 -6.41 9.37 16.24
C ARG A 137 -5.04 9.71 15.65
N THR A 138 -4.01 9.69 16.49
CA THR A 138 -2.61 9.75 16.08
C THR A 138 -2.00 8.35 15.98
N PRO A 139 -0.85 8.17 15.31
CA PRO A 139 -0.13 6.90 15.33
C PRO A 139 0.18 6.46 16.77
N MET A 140 -0.02 5.17 17.04
CA MET A 140 0.19 4.54 18.34
C MET A 140 1.37 3.55 18.28
N PRO A 141 2.05 3.25 19.39
CA PRO A 141 3.22 2.35 19.38
C PRO A 141 2.92 0.91 18.94
N ASP A 142 1.67 0.48 19.04
CA ASP A 142 1.18 -0.84 18.65
C ASP A 142 0.61 -0.89 17.22
N ASP A 143 0.66 0.21 16.47
CA ASP A 143 0.26 0.23 15.07
C ASP A 143 1.19 -0.61 14.20
N TRP A 144 0.61 -1.35 13.25
CA TRP A 144 1.37 -2.06 12.23
C TRP A 144 2.09 -1.06 11.32
N PRO A 145 3.38 -1.32 10.98
CA PRO A 145 4.12 -0.46 10.08
C PRO A 145 3.53 -0.51 8.67
N TYR A 146 3.47 0.64 8.01
CA TYR A 146 3.22 0.73 6.57
C TYR A 146 4.18 -0.19 5.80
N MET A 147 3.67 -0.86 4.75
CA MET A 147 4.44 -1.78 3.89
C MET A 147 5.78 -1.19 3.40
N GLY A 148 5.88 0.11 3.14
CA GLY A 148 7.13 0.73 2.72
C GLY A 148 8.21 0.73 3.81
N SER A 149 7.82 0.89 5.08
CA SER A 149 8.75 0.77 6.22
C SER A 149 9.25 -0.66 6.36
N VAL A 150 8.37 -1.65 6.17
CA VAL A 150 8.74 -3.06 6.17
C VAL A 150 9.73 -3.36 5.03
N VAL A 151 9.44 -2.92 3.80
CA VAL A 151 10.35 -3.07 2.65
C VAL A 151 11.69 -2.39 2.93
N ALA A 152 11.69 -1.16 3.46
CA ALA A 152 12.91 -0.42 3.77
C ALA A 152 13.78 -1.14 4.81
N SER A 153 13.19 -1.69 5.88
CA SER A 153 13.93 -2.46 6.88
C SER A 153 14.57 -3.76 6.36
N ARG A 154 14.13 -4.24 5.19
CA ARG A 154 14.62 -5.46 4.54
C ARG A 154 15.55 -5.16 3.36
N ARG A 155 15.75 -3.89 3.01
CA ARG A 155 16.71 -3.51 1.97
C ARG A 155 18.13 -3.76 2.50
N PRO A 156 19.00 -4.40 1.69
CA PRO A 156 20.41 -4.60 2.04
C PRO A 156 21.17 -3.27 2.13
#